data_AF-A0A2S8XYD2-F1
#
_entry.id   AF-A0A2S8XYD2-F1
#
_cell.length_a   1.000
_cell.length_b   1.000
_cell.length_c   1.000
_cell.angle_alpha   90.00
_cell.angle_beta   90.00
_cell.angle_gamma   90.00
#
_symmetry.space_group_name_H-M   'P 1'
#
loop_
_entity.id
_entity.type
_entity.pdbx_description
1 polymer ?
#
loop_
_entity_poly.entity_id
_entity_poly.type
_entity_poly.pdbx_seq_one_letter_code
_entity_poly.pdbx_strand_id
1 'polypeptide(L)'
;MSKADQLAAKLRNRLQRTDHSDTCADTAIDHWPTQVNDLYQQIEHWLTPLSEAGLNIRRNPTHVHESHPSGATYEYAIDQLLLEDLPYTITFDPIARFSTQAEGLIEIHLQGKHYRVLRTSDEHGESVWHLQKVPPLGQAAQAPVAWNEENLLWVVEEGLGL
;
A
#
# COMPACT_ATOMS: atom_id res chain seq x y z
N MET A 1 -20.45 -29.56 -31.06
CA MET A 1 -20.59 -28.28 -30.30
C MET A 1 -20.68 -27.14 -31.28
N SER A 2 -21.64 -26.22 -31.09
CA SER A 2 -21.82 -25.03 -31.92
C SER A 2 -20.89 -23.89 -31.49
N LYS A 3 -20.61 -22.94 -32.40
CA LYS A 3 -19.91 -21.67 -32.09
C LYS A 3 -20.65 -20.86 -31.02
N ALA A 4 -21.98 -20.96 -30.98
CA ALA A 4 -22.82 -20.35 -29.94
C ALA A 4 -22.54 -20.96 -28.55
N ASP A 5 -22.37 -22.29 -28.46
CA ASP A 5 -22.07 -22.97 -27.19
C ASP A 5 -20.69 -22.57 -26.66
N GLN A 6 -19.70 -22.42 -27.54
CA GLN A 6 -18.36 -21.95 -27.17
C GLN A 6 -18.35 -20.50 -26.69
N LEU A 7 -19.13 -19.61 -27.33
CA LEU A 7 -19.28 -18.22 -26.87
C LEU A 7 -20.01 -18.14 -25.53
N ALA A 8 -21.08 -18.92 -25.35
CA ALA A 8 -21.80 -19.00 -24.08
C ALA A 8 -20.90 -19.53 -22.96
N ALA A 9 -20.05 -20.53 -23.23
CA ALA A 9 -19.07 -21.03 -22.28
C ALA A 9 -18.04 -19.95 -21.90
N LYS A 10 -17.51 -19.19 -22.87
CA LYS A 10 -16.58 -18.08 -22.62
C LYS A 10 -17.21 -16.94 -21.81
N LEU A 11 -18.48 -16.62 -22.07
CA LEU A 11 -19.24 -15.63 -21.31
C LEU A 11 -19.43 -16.07 -19.85
N ARG A 12 -19.88 -17.31 -19.61
CA ARG A 12 -20.02 -17.84 -18.24
C ARG A 12 -18.70 -17.86 -17.49
N ASN A 13 -17.61 -18.29 -18.14
CA ASN A 13 -16.29 -18.30 -17.53
C ASN A 13 -15.80 -16.89 -17.18
N ARG A 14 -16.09 -15.88 -18.03
CA ARG A 14 -15.78 -14.48 -17.74
C ARG A 14 -16.57 -13.97 -16.54
N LEU A 15 -17.88 -14.19 -16.52
CA LEU A 15 -18.76 -13.77 -15.42
C LEU A 15 -18.34 -14.40 -14.09
N GLN A 16 -18.09 -15.72 -14.06
CA GLN A 16 -17.61 -16.42 -12.86
C GLN A 16 -16.26 -15.91 -12.34
N ARG A 17 -15.35 -15.53 -13.25
CA ARG A 17 -14.07 -14.92 -12.85
C ARG A 17 -14.25 -13.53 -12.25
N THR A 18 -15.20 -12.76 -12.75
CA THR A 18 -15.55 -11.44 -12.19
C THR A 18 -16.11 -11.62 -10.78
N ASP A 19 -17.11 -12.48 -10.58
CA ASP A 19 -17.72 -12.72 -9.26
C ASP A 19 -16.69 -13.18 -8.21
N HIS A 20 -15.77 -14.07 -8.60
CA HIS A 20 -14.71 -14.55 -7.69
C HIS A 20 -13.64 -13.49 -7.40
N SER A 21 -13.32 -12.66 -8.40
CA SER A 21 -12.39 -11.52 -8.23
C SER A 21 -12.97 -10.46 -7.31
N ASP A 22 -14.26 -10.16 -7.43
CA ASP A 22 -14.94 -9.15 -6.63
C ASP A 22 -15.06 -9.61 -5.16
N THR A 23 -15.41 -10.87 -4.91
CA THR A 23 -15.44 -11.44 -3.55
C THR A 23 -14.07 -11.41 -2.86
N CYS A 24 -13.00 -11.64 -3.63
CA CYS A 24 -11.61 -11.57 -3.14
C CYS A 24 -11.20 -10.12 -2.82
N ALA A 25 -11.60 -9.16 -3.65
CA ALA A 25 -11.34 -7.75 -3.45
C ALA A 25 -12.08 -7.17 -2.23
N ASP A 26 -13.32 -7.58 -1.99
CA ASP A 26 -14.09 -7.19 -0.80
C ASP A 26 -13.37 -7.62 0.48
N THR A 27 -12.91 -8.87 0.52
CA THR A 27 -12.19 -9.43 1.69
C THR A 27 -10.85 -8.72 1.89
N ALA A 28 -10.13 -8.41 0.81
CA ALA A 28 -8.87 -7.68 0.89
C ALA A 28 -9.04 -6.26 1.46
N ILE A 29 -10.11 -5.57 1.10
CA ILE A 29 -10.42 -4.23 1.65
C ILE A 29 -10.80 -4.30 3.11
N ASP A 30 -11.59 -5.29 3.52
CA ASP A 30 -12.00 -5.44 4.91
C ASP A 30 -10.79 -5.63 5.84
N HIS A 31 -9.73 -6.29 5.35
CA HIS A 31 -8.50 -6.51 6.12
C HIS A 31 -7.48 -5.37 6.01
N TRP A 32 -7.57 -4.54 4.97
CA TRP A 32 -6.55 -3.53 4.67
C TRP A 32 -6.33 -2.50 5.81
N PRO A 33 -7.36 -1.87 6.40
CA PRO A 33 -7.17 -0.94 7.51
C PRO A 33 -6.45 -1.56 8.70
N THR A 34 -6.74 -2.82 9.03
CA THR A 34 -6.07 -3.54 10.12
C THR A 34 -4.59 -3.76 9.79
N GLN A 35 -4.28 -4.23 8.58
CA GLN A 35 -2.91 -4.47 8.13
C GLN A 35 -2.05 -3.20 8.13
N VAL A 36 -2.63 -2.07 7.70
CA VAL A 36 -1.95 -0.77 7.75
C VAL A 36 -1.76 -0.30 9.19
N ASN A 37 -2.75 -0.50 10.05
CA ASN A 37 -2.64 -0.14 11.46
C ASN A 37 -1.52 -0.90 12.17
N ASP A 38 -1.39 -2.20 11.90
CA ASP A 38 -0.32 -3.04 12.45
C ASP A 38 1.05 -2.57 11.96
N LEU A 39 1.18 -2.26 10.66
CA LEU A 39 2.40 -1.68 10.10
C LEU A 39 2.74 -0.32 10.75
N TYR A 40 1.76 0.55 10.96
CA TYR A 40 1.98 1.86 11.58
C TYR A 40 2.38 1.75 13.04
N GLN A 41 1.83 0.81 13.79
CA GLN A 41 2.29 0.54 15.16
C GLN A 41 3.76 0.10 15.18
N GLN A 42 4.18 -0.71 14.20
CA GLN A 42 5.57 -1.11 14.05
C GLN A 42 6.48 0.08 13.70
N ILE A 43 6.04 0.97 12.81
CA ILE A 43 6.75 2.21 12.47
C ILE A 43 6.90 3.11 13.70
N GLU A 44 5.80 3.38 14.39
CA GLU A 44 5.77 4.20 15.61
C GLU A 44 6.72 3.63 16.67
N HIS A 45 6.74 2.30 16.82
CA HIS A 45 7.68 1.63 17.72
C HIS A 45 9.15 1.88 17.34
N TRP A 46 9.52 1.63 16.07
CA TRP A 46 10.88 1.87 15.57
C TRP A 46 11.31 3.34 15.68
N LEU A 47 10.38 4.28 15.52
CA LEU A 47 10.66 5.72 15.58
C LEU A 47 10.57 6.32 17.00
N THR A 48 10.33 5.50 18.03
CA THR A 48 10.28 5.96 19.44
C THR A 48 11.45 6.86 19.82
N PRO A 49 12.72 6.50 19.53
CA PRO A 49 13.87 7.35 19.91
C PRO A 49 13.88 8.71 19.20
N LEU A 50 13.40 8.77 17.95
CA LEU A 50 13.30 10.03 17.21
C LEU A 50 12.15 10.89 17.73
N SER A 51 11.04 10.27 18.13
CA SER A 51 9.93 10.97 18.77
C SER A 51 10.34 11.58 20.10
N GLU A 52 11.10 10.86 20.92
CA GLU A 52 11.71 11.38 22.16
C GLU A 52 12.68 12.54 21.89
N ALA A 53 13.35 12.55 20.73
CA ALA A 53 14.24 13.62 20.29
C ALA A 53 13.50 14.83 19.68
N GLY A 54 12.18 14.75 19.50
CA GLY A 54 11.35 15.86 19.02
C GLY A 54 10.65 15.67 17.68
N LEU A 55 10.82 14.52 17.01
CA LEU A 55 10.05 14.18 15.80
C LEU A 55 8.56 14.05 16.14
N ASN A 56 7.70 14.84 15.50
CA ASN A 56 6.27 14.70 15.67
C ASN A 56 5.73 13.57 14.79
N ILE A 57 5.06 12.59 15.39
CA ILE A 57 4.43 11.46 14.69
C ILE A 57 2.93 11.54 14.94
N ARG A 58 2.14 11.63 13.87
CA ARG A 58 0.67 11.72 13.98
C ARG A 58 -0.05 10.85 12.96
N ARG A 59 -1.19 10.32 13.39
CA ARG A 59 -2.18 9.71 12.50
C ARG A 59 -3.23 10.75 12.09
N ASN A 60 -3.53 10.80 10.80
CA ASN A 60 -4.55 11.69 10.25
C ASN A 60 -5.65 10.84 9.60
N PRO A 61 -6.85 10.77 10.19
CA PRO A 61 -7.96 10.04 9.61
C PRO A 61 -8.31 10.56 8.21
N THR A 62 -8.39 9.65 7.25
CA THR A 62 -8.78 9.93 5.87
C THR A 62 -9.85 8.96 5.41
N HIS A 63 -10.59 9.37 4.38
CA HIS A 63 -11.51 8.50 3.66
C HIS A 63 -10.94 8.26 2.27
N VAL A 64 -10.79 7.00 1.91
CA VAL A 64 -10.26 6.58 0.62
C VAL A 64 -11.40 6.05 -0.23
N HIS A 65 -11.45 6.51 -1.48
CA HIS A 65 -12.35 6.02 -2.49
C HIS A 65 -11.54 5.41 -3.65
N GLU A 66 -11.76 4.13 -3.92
CA GLU A 66 -11.02 3.37 -4.92
C GLU A 66 -11.93 2.67 -5.90
N SER A 67 -11.42 2.44 -7.10
CA SER A 67 -12.09 1.64 -8.13
C SER A 67 -11.21 0.47 -8.52
N HIS A 68 -11.77 -0.73 -8.47
CA HIS A 68 -11.13 -1.94 -8.96
C HIS A 68 -11.28 -2.05 -10.48
N PRO A 69 -10.32 -2.67 -11.21
CA PRO A 69 -10.43 -2.84 -12.66
C PRO A 69 -11.67 -3.61 -13.14
N SER A 70 -12.37 -4.35 -12.27
CA SER A 70 -13.67 -4.97 -12.59
C SER A 70 -14.82 -3.97 -12.71
N GLY A 71 -14.64 -2.75 -12.20
CA GLY A 71 -15.67 -1.72 -12.08
C GLY A 71 -16.29 -1.61 -10.68
N ALA A 72 -15.93 -2.48 -9.74
CA ALA A 72 -16.31 -2.33 -8.33
C ALA A 72 -15.68 -1.08 -7.73
N THR A 73 -16.42 -0.39 -6.86
CA THR A 73 -15.96 0.79 -6.14
C THR A 73 -16.02 0.56 -4.65
N TYR A 74 -15.04 1.11 -3.95
CA TYR A 74 -14.82 0.86 -2.55
C TYR A 74 -14.58 2.16 -1.81
N GLU A 75 -15.15 2.24 -0.61
CA GLU A 75 -15.03 3.39 0.28
C GLU A 75 -14.75 2.88 1.68
N TYR A 76 -13.64 3.34 2.26
CA TYR A 76 -13.22 2.93 3.60
C TYR A 76 -12.47 4.06 4.31
N ALA A 77 -12.50 4.02 5.64
CA ALA A 77 -11.75 4.93 6.50
C ALA A 77 -10.42 4.29 6.89
N ILE A 78 -9.35 5.08 6.83
CA ILE A 78 -8.00 4.66 7.19
C ILE A 78 -7.19 5.89 7.61
N ASP A 79 -6.16 5.71 8.44
CA ASP A 79 -5.29 6.83 8.81
C ASP A 79 -4.15 6.98 7.81
N GLN A 80 -3.75 8.21 7.51
CA GLN A 80 -2.40 8.50 7.03
C GLN A 80 -1.45 8.61 8.21
N LEU A 81 -0.19 8.21 8.05
CA LEU A 81 0.86 8.49 9.05
C LEU A 81 1.71 9.67 8.57
N LEU A 82 1.91 10.66 9.44
CA LEU A 82 2.75 11.81 9.16
C LEU A 82 3.88 11.91 10.17
N LEU A 83 5.09 12.14 9.67
CA LEU A 83 6.28 12.45 10.44
C LEU A 83 6.68 13.90 10.12
N GLU A 84 6.82 14.74 11.14
CA GLU A 84 7.02 16.17 10.99
C GLU A 84 8.19 16.65 11.88
N ASP A 85 9.18 17.27 11.24
CA ASP A 85 10.24 18.06 11.87
C ASP A 85 10.47 19.30 11.01
N LEU A 86 9.82 20.41 11.36
CA LEU A 86 9.64 21.56 10.48
C LEU A 86 10.99 22.06 9.92
N PRO A 87 11.11 22.28 8.58
CA PRO A 87 10.04 22.30 7.57
C PRO A 87 9.78 20.95 6.86
N TYR A 88 10.37 19.86 7.35
CA TYR A 88 10.27 18.55 6.72
C TYR A 88 8.99 17.83 7.11
N THR A 89 8.39 17.16 6.13
CA THR A 89 7.20 16.33 6.32
C THR A 89 7.34 15.09 5.47
N ILE A 90 7.12 13.95 6.11
CA ILE A 90 7.04 12.64 5.48
C ILE A 90 5.61 12.16 5.65
N THR A 91 4.94 11.81 4.55
CA THR A 91 3.55 11.33 4.58
C THR A 91 3.49 9.92 4.04
N PHE A 92 2.92 9.02 4.82
CA PHE A 92 2.52 7.68 4.42
C PHE A 92 1.03 7.73 4.09
N ASP A 93 0.70 7.56 2.81
CA ASP A 93 -0.65 7.59 2.28
C ASP A 93 -1.07 6.17 1.88
N PRO A 94 -1.92 5.49 2.68
CA PRO A 94 -2.28 4.12 2.40
C PRO A 94 -3.41 4.05 1.36
N ILE A 95 -3.06 3.56 0.18
CA ILE A 95 -3.96 3.42 -0.96
C ILE A 95 -3.98 1.93 -1.28
N ALA A 96 -5.10 1.24 -1.06
CA ALA A 96 -5.21 -0.20 -1.24
C ALA A 96 -4.94 -0.66 -2.68
N ARG A 97 -4.86 0.29 -3.66
CA ARG A 97 -4.59 0.11 -5.10
C ARG A 97 -4.40 -1.35 -5.45
N PHE A 98 -5.49 -1.95 -5.89
CA PHE A 98 -5.51 -3.26 -6.54
C PHE A 98 -4.58 -3.23 -7.76
N SER A 99 -3.31 -3.49 -7.53
CA SER A 99 -2.29 -3.54 -8.54
C SER A 99 -1.98 -5.00 -8.81
N THR A 100 -1.61 -5.34 -10.04
CA THR A 100 -1.16 -6.70 -10.36
C THR A 100 0.17 -7.06 -9.69
N GLN A 101 0.81 -6.11 -8.99
CA GLN A 101 2.15 -6.23 -8.44
C GLN A 101 2.17 -6.30 -6.91
N ALA A 102 1.06 -5.96 -6.23
CA ALA A 102 0.94 -5.92 -4.77
C ALA A 102 -0.54 -6.02 -4.36
N GLU A 103 -0.79 -6.64 -3.21
CA GLU A 103 -2.13 -6.77 -2.60
C GLU A 103 -2.50 -5.56 -1.73
N GLY A 104 -1.62 -4.57 -1.65
CA GLY A 104 -1.81 -3.33 -0.93
C GLY A 104 -0.60 -2.44 -1.08
N LEU A 105 -0.78 -1.12 -0.97
CA LEU A 105 0.27 -0.15 -1.22
C LEU A 105 0.15 1.06 -0.29
N ILE A 106 1.28 1.57 0.16
CA ILE A 106 1.36 2.85 0.87
C ILE A 106 2.32 3.73 0.11
N GLU A 107 1.86 4.86 -0.40
CA GLU A 107 2.74 5.86 -1.02
C GLU A 107 3.43 6.65 0.09
N ILE A 108 4.75 6.78 0.00
CA ILE A 108 5.54 7.61 0.90
C ILE A 108 5.96 8.85 0.13
N HIS A 109 5.53 10.00 0.60
CA HIS A 109 5.83 11.31 0.03
C HIS A 109 6.89 12.00 0.87
N LEU A 110 8.04 12.28 0.24
CA LEU A 110 9.10 13.14 0.75
C LEU A 110 9.21 14.36 -0.17
N GLN A 111 9.91 15.42 0.25
CA GLN A 111 10.17 16.57 -0.63
C GLN A 111 10.94 16.14 -1.89
N GLY A 112 10.25 16.11 -3.03
CA GLY A 112 10.82 15.79 -4.34
C GLY A 112 11.15 14.31 -4.58
N LYS A 113 10.77 13.39 -3.67
CA LYS A 113 11.01 11.95 -3.80
C LYS A 113 9.78 11.14 -3.38
N HIS A 114 9.63 9.98 -4.01
CA HIS A 114 8.50 9.09 -3.78
C HIS A 114 8.99 7.68 -3.54
N TYR A 115 8.48 7.07 -2.47
CA TYR A 115 8.67 5.66 -2.17
C TYR A 115 7.31 4.97 -2.07
N ARG A 116 7.34 3.65 -2.04
CA ARG A 116 6.17 2.80 -1.84
C ARG A 116 6.51 1.72 -0.83
N VAL A 117 5.58 1.47 0.09
CA VAL A 117 5.54 0.21 0.83
C VAL A 117 4.55 -0.69 0.13
N LEU A 118 5.02 -1.84 -0.36
CA LEU A 118 4.23 -2.82 -1.08
C LEU A 118 3.89 -3.97 -0.14
N ARG A 119 2.63 -4.38 -0.12
CA ARG A 119 2.18 -5.59 0.59
C ARG A 119 2.06 -6.76 -0.39
N THR A 120 2.59 -7.90 0.00
CA THR A 120 2.35 -9.21 -0.64
C THR A 120 1.98 -10.22 0.43
N SER A 121 1.24 -11.27 0.07
CA SER A 121 1.06 -12.42 0.96
C SER A 121 2.16 -13.46 0.75
N ASP A 122 2.65 -14.07 1.84
CA ASP A 122 3.53 -15.24 1.75
C ASP A 122 2.76 -16.54 1.45
N GLU A 123 3.46 -17.68 1.49
CA GLU A 123 2.87 -19.01 1.26
C GLU A 123 1.78 -19.39 2.28
N HIS A 124 1.72 -18.71 3.42
CA HIS A 124 0.76 -18.91 4.49
C HIS A 124 -0.37 -17.87 4.50
N GLY A 125 -0.31 -16.87 3.62
CA GLY A 125 -1.28 -15.76 3.58
C GLY A 125 -0.94 -14.61 4.52
N GLU A 126 0.23 -14.63 5.15
CA GLU A 126 0.69 -13.58 6.06
C GLU A 126 1.22 -12.37 5.29
N SER A 127 1.02 -11.19 5.86
CA SER A 127 1.42 -9.94 5.20
C SER A 127 2.92 -9.73 5.26
N VAL A 128 3.55 -9.67 4.09
CA VAL A 128 4.96 -9.30 3.92
C VAL A 128 5.04 -7.93 3.27
N TRP A 129 5.87 -7.06 3.82
CA TRP A 129 6.03 -5.69 3.36
C TRP A 129 7.40 -5.45 2.72
N HIS A 130 7.41 -4.65 1.67
CA HIS A 130 8.61 -4.30 0.93
C HIS A 130 8.69 -2.80 0.64
N LEU A 131 9.87 -2.21 0.77
CA LEU A 131 10.14 -0.83 0.35
C LEU A 131 10.58 -0.80 -1.12
N GLN A 132 10.00 0.11 -1.90
CA GLN A 132 10.44 0.38 -3.26
C GLN A 132 10.57 1.88 -3.51
N LYS A 133 11.69 2.30 -4.08
CA LYS A 133 11.86 3.66 -4.60
C LYS A 133 11.12 3.83 -5.92
N VAL A 134 10.30 4.87 -6.04
CA VAL A 134 9.61 5.20 -7.29
C VAL A 134 10.55 6.06 -8.15
N PRO A 135 11.02 5.55 -9.29
CA PRO A 135 11.91 6.32 -10.15
C PRO A 135 11.14 7.40 -10.93
N PRO A 136 11.82 8.44 -11.41
CA PRO A 136 11.26 9.37 -12.38
C PRO A 136 10.78 8.66 -13.65
N LEU A 137 9.83 9.29 -14.35
CA LEU A 137 9.26 8.75 -15.58
C LEU A 137 10.37 8.39 -16.60
N GLY A 138 10.36 7.15 -17.09
CA GLY A 138 11.33 6.67 -18.08
C GLY A 138 12.55 5.94 -17.50
N GLN A 139 12.65 5.79 -16.17
CA GLN A 139 13.67 4.97 -15.52
C GLN A 139 13.08 3.66 -14.97
N ALA A 140 13.90 2.61 -14.94
CA ALA A 140 13.50 1.31 -14.39
C ALA A 140 13.37 1.40 -12.86
N ALA A 141 12.30 0.80 -12.32
CA ALA A 141 12.13 0.69 -10.88
C ALA A 141 13.20 -0.24 -10.30
N GLN A 142 13.75 0.15 -9.16
CA GLN A 142 14.63 -0.75 -8.41
C GLN A 142 13.81 -1.93 -7.87
N ALA A 143 14.49 -3.06 -7.66
CA ALA A 143 13.89 -4.20 -7.00
C ALA A 143 13.42 -3.77 -5.59
N PRO A 144 12.21 -4.16 -5.17
CA PRO A 144 11.77 -3.94 -3.80
C PRO A 144 12.73 -4.59 -2.81
N VAL A 145 13.01 -3.92 -1.70
CA VAL A 145 13.80 -4.44 -0.58
C VAL A 145 12.87 -4.77 0.59
N ALA A 146 13.32 -5.59 1.54
CA ALA A 146 12.51 -5.95 2.71
C ALA A 146 12.13 -4.70 3.53
N TRP A 147 10.91 -4.65 4.07
CA TRP A 147 10.55 -3.65 5.06
C TRP A 147 11.12 -4.03 6.42
N ASN A 148 12.05 -3.22 6.93
CA ASN A 148 12.66 -3.38 8.24
C ASN A 148 13.03 -2.00 8.82
N GLU A 149 13.46 -1.98 10.07
CA GLU A 149 13.83 -0.76 10.79
C GLU A 149 14.92 0.03 10.04
N GLU A 150 15.99 -0.63 9.59
CA GLU A 150 17.10 0.01 8.87
C GLU A 150 16.63 0.73 7.60
N ASN A 151 15.82 0.07 6.77
CA ASN A 151 15.31 0.65 5.54
C ASN A 151 14.29 1.77 5.80
N LEU A 152 13.48 1.68 6.86
CA LEU A 152 12.63 2.78 7.30
C LEU A 152 13.49 3.98 7.72
N LEU A 153 14.48 3.76 8.58
CA LEU A 153 15.35 4.83 9.10
C LEU A 153 16.09 5.55 7.97
N TRP A 154 16.53 4.82 6.94
CA TRP A 154 17.11 5.42 5.75
C TRP A 154 16.13 6.35 5.01
N VAL A 155 14.86 5.97 4.88
CA VAL A 155 13.81 6.83 4.30
C VAL A 155 13.56 8.05 5.17
N VAL A 156 13.56 7.88 6.49
CA VAL A 156 13.34 8.98 7.45
C VAL A 156 14.51 9.97 7.43
N GLU A 157 15.75 9.48 7.50
CA GLU A 157 16.97 10.29 7.37
C GLU A 157 16.93 11.13 6.07
N GLU A 158 16.63 10.48 4.94
CA GLU A 158 16.51 11.16 3.66
C GLU A 158 15.37 12.19 3.62
N GLY A 159 14.23 11.87 4.24
CA GLY A 159 13.05 12.74 4.30
C GLY A 159 13.21 13.96 5.20
N LEU A 160 14.01 13.83 6.26
CA LEU A 160 14.37 14.90 7.18
C LEU A 160 15.61 15.69 6.74
N GLY A 161 16.30 15.24 5.69
CA GLY A 161 17.49 15.92 5.16
C GLY A 161 18.70 15.84 6.10
N LEU A 162 18.83 14.73 6.84
CA LEU A 162 19.93 14.44 7.76
C LEU A 162 21.12 13.76 7.07
#